data_AF-A0A7C5MFT9-F1
#
_entry.id   AF-A0A7C5MFT9-F1
#
_cell.length_a   1.000
_cell.length_b   1.000
_cell.length_c   1.000
_cell.angle_alpha   90.00
_cell.angle_beta   90.00
_cell.angle_gamma   90.00
#
_symmetry.space_group_name_H-M   'P 1'
#
loop_
_entity.id
_entity.type
_entity.pdbx_description
1 polymer ?
#
loop_
_entity_poly.entity_id
_entity_poly.type
_entity_poly.pdbx_seq_one_letter_code
_entity_poly.pdbx_strand_id
1 'polypeptide(L)'
;MEEGTKETFQVLSAIPMCREHLLGFPKRLTSGEISLQDIATLEDSSHSDWTPSLTAELEAFSARVEDIRARWNRMLRGQNPAPRHEKWLAGALCDAYGEFRFGAGVVRLVIRTLWRQIAQLSGTGLPDREDRGDSNAFGALEPEAGALAVAASAGSAEMVLGLSGPRLSECLTALSKAQRRVAEARARMIRSNLRLVVSIAKHYINRGMPLLDLIQEGNIGLMKAVSRFDWRFGHKFSTYATWWIRQSITRALAEHSSTIRVP
;
A
#
# COMPACT_ATOMS: atom_id res chain seq x y z
N MET A 1 12.90 -4.11 -0.01
CA MET A 1 11.52 -3.54 -0.01
C MET A 1 11.36 -2.59 -1.17
N GLU A 2 12.15 -1.50 -1.24
CA GLU A 2 12.06 -0.52 -2.34
C GLU A 2 12.14 -1.10 -3.75
N GLU A 3 13.06 -2.05 -3.99
CA GLU A 3 13.18 -2.69 -5.30
C GLU A 3 11.89 -3.41 -5.72
N GLY A 4 11.27 -4.16 -4.79
CA GLY A 4 9.98 -4.82 -5.05
C GLY A 4 8.83 -3.82 -5.22
N THR A 5 8.86 -2.68 -4.53
CA THR A 5 7.91 -1.58 -4.77
C THR A 5 8.08 -1.00 -6.16
N LYS A 6 9.33 -0.76 -6.61
CA LYS A 6 9.62 -0.29 -7.97
C LYS A 6 9.15 -1.28 -9.04
N GLU A 7 9.38 -2.57 -8.84
CA GLU A 7 8.84 -3.64 -9.71
C GLU A 7 7.31 -3.64 -9.74
N THR A 8 6.67 -3.44 -8.59
CA THR A 8 5.20 -3.32 -8.51
C THR A 8 4.70 -2.15 -9.36
N PHE A 9 5.32 -0.97 -9.26
CA PHE A 9 4.95 0.19 -10.09
C PHE A 9 5.23 -0.03 -11.59
N GLN A 10 6.32 -0.72 -11.93
CA GLN A 10 6.60 -1.09 -13.32
C GLN A 10 5.46 -1.91 -13.90
N VAL A 11 5.03 -2.95 -13.19
CA VAL A 11 3.93 -3.81 -13.64
C VAL A 11 2.60 -3.04 -13.69
N LEU A 12 2.25 -2.28 -12.64
CA LEU A 12 1.00 -1.52 -12.61
C LEU A 12 0.93 -0.45 -13.70
N SER A 13 2.05 0.21 -14.02
CA SER A 13 2.10 1.22 -15.08
C SER A 13 1.99 0.62 -16.49
N ALA A 14 2.37 -0.65 -16.66
CA ALA A 14 2.26 -1.38 -17.91
C ALA A 14 0.81 -1.78 -18.22
N ILE A 15 -0.01 -2.04 -17.19
CA ILE A 15 -1.43 -2.34 -17.34
C ILE A 15 -2.21 -1.03 -17.54
N PRO A 16 -2.83 -0.77 -18.72
CA PRO A 16 -3.53 0.49 -19.01
C PRO A 16 -4.57 0.88 -17.96
N MET A 17 -5.40 -0.06 -17.50
CA MET A 17 -6.40 0.22 -16.46
C MET A 17 -5.74 0.72 -15.16
N CYS A 18 -4.71 0.04 -14.67
CA CYS A 18 -4.00 0.46 -13.45
C CYS A 18 -3.28 1.80 -13.64
N ARG A 19 -2.68 2.03 -14.81
CA ARG A 19 -2.05 3.30 -15.16
C ARG A 19 -3.04 4.46 -15.11
N GLU A 20 -4.21 4.32 -15.72
CA GLU A 20 -5.24 5.37 -15.70
C GLU A 20 -5.77 5.60 -14.28
N HIS A 21 -5.92 4.55 -13.47
CA HIS A 21 -6.29 4.69 -12.07
C HIS A 21 -5.24 5.46 -11.26
N LEU A 22 -3.95 5.20 -11.47
CA LEU A 22 -2.85 5.92 -10.80
C LEU A 22 -2.71 7.37 -11.27
N LEU A 23 -2.90 7.65 -12.56
CA LEU A 23 -2.82 9.02 -13.10
C LEU A 23 -4.08 9.84 -12.81
N GLY A 24 -5.24 9.19 -12.71
CA GLY A 24 -6.53 9.82 -12.42
C GLY A 24 -6.83 9.95 -10.93
N PHE A 25 -6.06 9.29 -10.06
CA PHE A 25 -6.33 9.24 -8.63
C PHE A 25 -6.53 10.61 -7.97
N PRO A 26 -5.70 11.64 -8.21
CA PRO A 26 -5.92 12.96 -7.59
C PRO A 26 -7.29 13.55 -7.90
N LYS A 27 -7.74 13.44 -9.17
CA LYS A 27 -9.06 13.94 -9.59
C LYS A 27 -10.19 13.20 -8.89
N ARG A 28 -10.05 11.88 -8.74
CA ARG A 28 -11.05 11.02 -8.06
C ARG A 28 -11.14 11.29 -6.57
N LEU A 29 -10.02 11.70 -5.96
CA LEU A 29 -10.01 12.16 -4.57
C LEU A 29 -10.72 13.51 -4.43
N THR A 30 -10.46 14.47 -5.32
CA THR A 30 -11.12 15.79 -5.30
C THR A 30 -12.61 15.73 -5.68
N SER A 31 -13.02 14.78 -6.52
CA SER A 31 -14.43 14.59 -6.89
C SER A 31 -15.24 13.85 -5.82
N GLY A 32 -14.57 13.28 -4.80
CA GLY A 32 -15.20 12.50 -3.74
C GLY A 32 -15.56 11.06 -4.14
N GLU A 33 -15.11 10.57 -5.30
CA GLU A 33 -15.32 9.18 -5.72
C GLU A 33 -14.58 8.17 -4.84
N ILE A 34 -13.42 8.57 -4.30
CA ILE A 34 -12.64 7.76 -3.37
C ILE A 34 -12.54 8.54 -2.06
N SER A 35 -12.96 7.92 -0.96
CA SER A 35 -12.79 8.53 0.36
C SER A 35 -11.35 8.35 0.83
N LEU A 36 -10.82 9.35 1.54
CA LEU A 36 -9.55 9.19 2.25
C LEU A 36 -9.59 7.99 3.21
N GLN A 37 -10.77 7.62 3.72
CA GLN A 37 -10.94 6.44 4.57
C GLN A 37 -10.65 5.11 3.86
N ASP A 38 -10.86 5.04 2.54
CA ASP A 38 -10.62 3.82 1.75
C ASP A 38 -9.12 3.56 1.51
N ILE A 39 -8.32 4.62 1.66
CA ILE A 39 -6.88 4.64 1.37
C ILE A 39 -6.08 4.71 2.67
N ALA A 40 -6.61 5.45 3.65
CA ALA A 40 -6.14 5.48 5.02
C ALA A 40 -6.12 4.05 5.54
N THR A 41 -4.98 3.67 6.11
CA THR A 41 -5.00 2.53 7.02
C THR A 41 -5.88 2.91 8.22
N LEU A 42 -6.53 1.94 8.89
CA LEU A 42 -7.39 2.11 10.09
C LEU A 42 -6.78 2.98 11.22
N GLU A 43 -5.51 3.34 11.09
CA GLU A 43 -4.70 4.05 12.06
C GLU A 43 -4.33 5.47 11.63
N ASP A 44 -4.57 5.87 10.37
CA ASP A 44 -4.56 7.30 9.96
C ASP A 44 -5.90 7.99 10.28
N SER A 45 -6.89 7.22 10.76
CA SER A 45 -8.23 7.67 11.18
C SER A 45 -8.35 8.02 12.67
N SER A 46 -7.28 7.91 13.48
CA SER A 46 -7.32 8.45 14.84
C SER A 46 -7.23 9.98 14.80
N HIS A 47 -8.40 10.61 14.76
CA HIS A 47 -8.70 12.02 15.08
C HIS A 47 -7.48 12.89 15.43
N SER A 48 -6.78 13.45 14.43
CA SER A 48 -5.95 14.69 14.56
C SER A 48 -5.21 15.18 13.29
N ASP A 49 -5.40 14.57 12.11
CA ASP A 49 -4.55 14.90 10.94
C ASP A 49 -5.23 15.67 9.79
N TRP A 50 -6.31 16.42 10.06
CA TRP A 50 -6.79 17.49 9.16
C TRP A 50 -6.11 18.81 9.55
N THR A 51 -4.81 18.86 9.33
CA THR A 51 -4.00 20.08 9.46
C THR A 51 -3.98 20.83 8.12
N PRO A 52 -3.77 22.15 8.09
CA PRO A 52 -3.47 22.89 6.86
C PRO A 52 -2.30 22.32 6.04
N SER A 53 -1.44 21.49 6.66
CA SER A 53 -0.36 20.78 5.96
C SER A 53 -0.89 19.64 5.08
N LEU A 54 -1.99 18.97 5.44
CA LEU A 54 -2.56 17.90 4.61
C LEU A 54 -3.13 18.45 3.29
N THR A 55 -3.85 19.56 3.34
CA THR A 55 -4.39 20.20 2.14
C THR A 55 -3.26 20.63 1.21
N ALA A 56 -2.18 21.21 1.75
CA ALA A 56 -1.00 21.57 0.96
C ALA A 56 -0.26 20.34 0.38
N GLU A 57 -0.12 19.27 1.15
CA GLU A 57 0.47 17.99 0.68
C GLU A 57 -0.36 17.38 -0.46
N LEU A 58 -1.69 17.38 -0.32
CA LEU A 58 -2.61 16.88 -1.35
C LEU A 58 -2.55 17.71 -2.63
N GLU A 59 -2.52 19.04 -2.51
CA GLU A 59 -2.36 19.95 -3.65
C GLU A 59 -1.02 19.73 -4.36
N ALA A 60 0.09 19.66 -3.60
CA ALA A 60 1.42 19.41 -4.15
C ALA A 60 1.52 18.05 -4.85
N PHE A 61 0.97 17.00 -4.23
CA PHE A 61 0.89 15.67 -4.83
C PHE A 61 0.02 15.66 -6.10
N SER A 62 -1.14 16.31 -6.07
CA SER A 62 -2.04 16.42 -7.22
C SER A 62 -1.37 17.13 -8.39
N ALA A 63 -0.70 18.25 -8.12
CA ALA A 63 0.04 19.00 -9.13
C ALA A 63 1.17 18.15 -9.75
N ARG A 64 1.89 17.38 -8.93
CA ARG A 64 2.96 16.50 -9.42
C ARG A 64 2.43 15.37 -10.30
N VAL A 65 1.34 14.72 -9.92
CA VAL A 65 0.74 13.66 -10.74
C VAL A 65 0.17 14.21 -12.05
N GLU A 66 -0.42 15.42 -12.04
CA GLU A 66 -0.88 16.06 -13.28
C GLU A 66 0.29 16.46 -14.20
N ASP A 67 1.44 16.90 -13.68
CA ASP A 67 2.64 17.13 -14.51
C ASP A 67 3.15 15.82 -15.13
N ILE A 68 3.21 14.73 -14.35
CA ILE A 68 3.56 13.39 -14.85
C ILE A 68 2.61 12.98 -15.98
N ARG A 69 1.30 13.17 -15.79
CA ARG A 69 0.27 12.87 -16.79
C ARG A 69 0.44 13.72 -18.06
N ALA A 70 0.65 15.03 -17.92
CA ALA A 70 0.86 15.93 -19.05
C ALA A 70 2.12 15.55 -19.84
N ARG A 71 3.20 15.20 -19.15
CA ARG A 71 4.44 14.73 -19.78
C ARG A 71 4.27 13.37 -20.46
N TRP A 72 3.55 12.43 -19.84
CA TRP A 72 3.19 11.15 -20.45
C TRP A 72 2.41 11.33 -21.76
N ASN A 73 1.37 12.17 -21.75
CA ASN A 73 0.58 12.47 -22.95
C ASN A 73 1.42 13.12 -24.07
N ARG A 74 2.35 14.02 -23.72
CA ARG A 74 3.29 14.62 -24.67
C ARG A 74 4.26 13.60 -25.29
N MET A 75 4.65 12.57 -24.53
CA MET A 75 5.51 11.49 -25.04
C MET A 75 4.77 10.55 -25.99
N LEU A 76 3.47 10.33 -25.75
CA LEU A 76 2.70 9.38 -26.54
C LEU A 76 2.37 9.90 -27.94
N ARG A 77 2.02 11.19 -28.14
CA ARG A 77 1.67 11.77 -29.47
C ARG A 77 0.81 10.86 -30.39
N GLY A 78 -0.05 10.00 -29.84
CA GLY A 78 -0.86 9.03 -30.60
C GLY A 78 -0.14 7.74 -31.05
N GLN A 79 1.05 7.46 -30.54
CA GLN A 79 1.84 6.24 -30.78
C GLN A 79 1.84 5.32 -29.56
N ASN A 80 2.17 4.04 -29.79
CA ASN A 80 2.31 3.05 -28.72
C ASN A 80 3.52 3.40 -27.81
N PRO A 81 3.42 3.25 -26.48
CA PRO A 81 4.51 3.61 -25.59
C PRO A 81 5.76 2.75 -25.85
N ALA A 82 6.90 3.41 -25.99
CA ALA A 82 8.19 2.72 -25.99
C ALA A 82 8.53 2.22 -24.57
N PRO A 83 9.26 1.10 -24.40
CA PRO A 83 9.61 0.55 -23.09
C PRO A 83 10.32 1.55 -22.16
N ARG A 84 11.12 2.46 -22.75
CA ARG A 84 11.78 3.55 -22.01
C ARG A 84 10.79 4.54 -21.37
N HIS A 85 9.66 4.80 -22.03
CA HIS A 85 8.63 5.71 -21.52
C HIS A 85 7.86 5.04 -20.38
N GLU A 86 7.55 3.74 -20.49
CA GLU A 86 6.91 2.98 -19.41
C GLU A 86 7.81 2.90 -18.18
N LYS A 87 9.11 2.62 -18.36
CA LYS A 87 10.08 2.61 -17.26
C LYS A 87 10.20 3.98 -16.60
N TRP A 88 10.18 5.07 -17.39
CA TRP A 88 10.15 6.44 -16.86
C TRP A 88 8.89 6.70 -16.05
N LEU A 89 7.71 6.35 -16.59
CA LEU A 89 6.43 6.56 -15.92
C LEU A 89 6.36 5.80 -14.59
N ALA A 90 6.78 4.54 -14.59
CA ALA A 90 6.85 3.71 -13.39
C ALA A 90 7.72 4.35 -12.31
N GLY A 91 8.90 4.86 -12.68
CA GLY A 91 9.79 5.57 -11.75
C GLY A 91 9.16 6.85 -11.21
N ALA A 92 8.62 7.70 -12.08
CA ALA A 92 8.01 8.96 -11.71
C ALA A 92 6.80 8.77 -10.77
N LEU A 93 5.96 7.77 -11.05
CA LEU A 93 4.85 7.39 -10.17
C LEU A 93 5.35 6.80 -8.85
N CYS A 94 6.35 5.91 -8.87
CA CYS A 94 6.93 5.35 -7.66
C CYS A 94 7.48 6.45 -6.72
N ASP A 95 8.12 7.48 -7.28
CA ASP A 95 8.66 8.60 -6.50
C ASP A 95 7.52 9.50 -5.97
N ALA A 96 6.57 9.90 -6.82
CA ALA A 96 5.45 10.75 -6.42
C ALA A 96 4.56 10.11 -5.35
N TYR A 97 4.26 8.82 -5.50
CA TYR A 97 3.49 8.05 -4.51
C TYR A 97 4.33 7.63 -3.30
N GLY A 98 5.67 7.57 -3.41
CA GLY A 98 6.55 7.31 -2.28
C GLY A 98 6.65 8.47 -1.30
N GLU A 99 6.61 9.71 -1.82
CA GLU A 99 6.62 10.93 -1.00
C GLU A 99 5.26 11.25 -0.38
N PHE A 100 4.17 10.78 -0.99
CA PHE A 100 2.83 10.97 -0.47
C PHE A 100 2.53 10.02 0.68
N ARG A 101 2.14 10.55 1.84
CA ARG A 101 1.90 9.76 3.06
C ARG A 101 0.89 8.61 2.90
N PHE A 102 -0.07 8.75 1.98
CA PHE A 102 -1.07 7.72 1.69
C PHE A 102 -0.79 6.90 0.43
N GLY A 103 0.35 7.10 -0.24
CA GLY A 103 0.59 6.49 -1.55
C GLY A 103 0.60 4.96 -1.54
N ALA A 104 1.10 4.35 -0.46
CA ALA A 104 1.01 2.90 -0.27
C ALA A 104 -0.45 2.40 -0.19
N GLY A 105 -1.36 3.19 0.40
CA GLY A 105 -2.79 2.90 0.43
C GLY A 105 -3.41 2.94 -0.96
N VAL A 106 -3.01 3.91 -1.79
CA VAL A 106 -3.52 4.03 -3.15
C VAL A 106 -3.09 2.83 -3.99
N VAL A 107 -1.82 2.44 -3.90
CA VAL A 107 -1.30 1.26 -4.60
C VAL A 107 -2.07 0.00 -4.21
N ARG A 108 -2.38 -0.19 -2.91
CA ARG A 108 -3.21 -1.31 -2.45
C ARG A 108 -4.61 -1.27 -3.04
N LEU A 109 -5.25 -0.10 -3.07
CA LEU A 109 -6.57 0.07 -3.65
C LEU A 109 -6.58 -0.27 -5.15
N VAL A 110 -5.56 0.17 -5.90
CA VAL A 110 -5.41 -0.14 -7.33
C VAL A 110 -5.21 -1.63 -7.55
N ILE A 111 -4.33 -2.29 -6.78
CA ILE A 111 -4.11 -3.73 -6.85
C ILE A 111 -5.40 -4.51 -6.52
N ARG A 112 -6.11 -4.10 -5.46
CA ARG A 112 -7.41 -4.70 -5.09
C ARG A 112 -8.45 -4.54 -6.20
N THR A 113 -8.47 -3.39 -6.85
CA THR A 113 -9.37 -3.12 -7.97
C THR A 113 -9.03 -4.01 -9.17
N LEU A 114 -7.75 -4.15 -9.50
CA LEU A 114 -7.26 -5.06 -10.54
C LEU A 114 -7.71 -6.50 -10.26
N TRP A 115 -7.51 -6.98 -9.04
CA TRP A 115 -7.92 -8.34 -8.67
C TRP A 115 -9.42 -8.55 -8.73
N ARG A 116 -10.21 -7.55 -8.34
CA ARG A 116 -11.67 -7.60 -8.47
C ARG A 116 -12.11 -7.73 -9.93
N GLN A 117 -11.48 -6.99 -10.83
CA GLN A 117 -11.78 -7.08 -12.27
C GLN A 117 -11.41 -8.46 -12.85
N ILE A 118 -10.25 -8.99 -12.45
CA ILE A 118 -9.79 -10.32 -12.87
C ILE A 118 -10.73 -11.43 -12.35
N ALA A 119 -11.19 -11.33 -11.10
CA ALA A 119 -12.17 -12.27 -10.54
C ALA A 119 -13.49 -12.22 -11.32
N GLN A 120 -14.01 -11.02 -11.60
CA GLN A 120 -15.21 -10.83 -12.42
C GLN A 120 -15.07 -11.45 -13.82
N LEU A 121 -13.92 -11.25 -14.47
CA LEU A 121 -13.64 -11.79 -15.81
C LEU A 121 -13.50 -13.31 -15.84
N SER A 122 -13.01 -13.92 -14.75
CA SER A 122 -12.84 -15.38 -14.65
C SER A 122 -14.09 -16.11 -14.21
N GLY A 123 -15.18 -15.40 -13.88
CA GLY A 123 -16.40 -16.00 -13.33
C GLY A 123 -16.20 -16.66 -11.95
N THR A 124 -15.02 -16.48 -11.35
CA THR A 124 -14.71 -16.96 -10.00
C THR A 124 -15.04 -15.84 -9.02
N GLY A 125 -15.96 -16.10 -8.10
CA GLY A 125 -16.23 -15.17 -7.00
C GLY A 125 -14.94 -14.94 -6.21
N LEU A 126 -14.57 -13.68 -5.98
CA LEU A 126 -13.48 -13.36 -5.06
C LEU A 126 -13.85 -13.94 -3.69
N PRO A 127 -12.94 -14.62 -2.96
CA PRO A 127 -13.20 -14.90 -1.56
C PRO A 127 -13.39 -13.55 -0.86
N ASP A 128 -14.60 -13.34 -0.32
CA ASP A 128 -15.00 -12.13 0.40
C ASP A 128 -14.26 -12.11 1.75
N ARG A 129 -12.96 -11.87 1.71
CA ARG A 129 -12.18 -11.54 2.91
C ARG A 129 -12.33 -10.04 3.13
N GLU A 130 -13.31 -9.68 3.95
CA GLU A 130 -13.26 -8.41 4.67
C GLU A 130 -11.97 -8.40 5.52
N ASP A 131 -10.86 -7.93 4.94
CA ASP A 131 -9.63 -7.58 5.66
C ASP A 131 -9.92 -6.34 6.54
N ARG A 132 -10.72 -6.54 7.60
CA ARG A 132 -10.87 -5.60 8.72
C ARG A 132 -9.98 -5.97 9.91
N GLY A 133 -9.11 -6.98 9.76
CA GLY A 133 -8.19 -7.45 10.79
C GLY A 133 -6.76 -6.98 10.55
N ASP A 134 -6.31 -6.02 11.35
CA ASP A 134 -4.95 -5.51 11.38
C ASP A 134 -3.91 -6.59 11.67
N SER A 135 -2.92 -6.72 10.76
CA SER A 135 -1.52 -7.13 11.01
C SER A 135 -0.76 -7.37 9.71
N ASN A 136 -1.46 -7.68 8.61
CA ASN A 136 -0.86 -7.77 7.28
C ASN A 136 -1.32 -6.59 6.42
N ALA A 137 -0.70 -5.43 6.60
CA ALA A 137 -0.89 -4.27 5.73
C ALA A 137 -0.53 -4.51 4.24
N PHE A 138 -0.10 -5.73 3.87
CA PHE A 138 -0.03 -6.25 2.50
C PHE A 138 -0.40 -7.74 2.52
N GLY A 139 -1.62 -8.07 2.95
CA GLY A 139 -2.23 -9.36 2.67
C GLY A 139 -1.95 -9.68 1.21
N ALA A 140 -1.31 -10.82 1.00
CA ALA A 140 -1.05 -11.34 -0.33
C ALA A 140 -2.42 -11.57 -0.95
N LEU A 141 -2.91 -10.59 -1.73
CA LEU A 141 -4.01 -10.76 -2.66
C LEU A 141 -3.48 -11.68 -3.75
N GLU A 142 -3.26 -12.94 -3.40
CA GLU A 142 -2.91 -14.01 -4.31
C GLU A 142 -4.25 -14.55 -4.81
N PRO A 143 -4.60 -14.33 -6.08
CA PRO A 143 -5.57 -15.20 -6.71
C PRO A 143 -4.97 -16.59 -6.80
N GLU A 144 -5.81 -17.59 -6.80
CA GLU A 144 -5.37 -18.92 -7.21
C GLU A 144 -4.74 -18.83 -8.61
N ALA A 145 -3.59 -19.48 -8.81
CA ALA A 145 -2.89 -19.48 -10.10
C ALA A 145 -3.79 -19.91 -11.29
N GLY A 146 -4.86 -20.66 -11.02
CA GLY A 146 -5.90 -21.00 -11.98
C GLY A 146 -6.78 -19.82 -12.43
N ALA A 147 -7.16 -18.92 -11.52
CA ALA A 147 -7.98 -17.73 -11.84
C ALA A 147 -7.23 -16.76 -12.77
N LEU A 148 -5.90 -16.67 -12.62
CA LEU A 148 -5.02 -15.89 -13.48
C LEU A 148 -5.00 -16.39 -14.93
N ALA A 149 -4.91 -17.70 -15.13
CA ALA A 149 -4.87 -18.32 -16.45
C ALA A 149 -6.23 -18.16 -17.17
N VAL A 150 -7.33 -18.33 -16.44
CA VAL A 150 -8.69 -18.16 -16.97
C VAL A 150 -8.95 -16.70 -17.36
N ALA A 151 -8.61 -15.73 -16.49
CA ALA A 151 -8.79 -14.32 -16.79
C ALA A 151 -7.91 -13.84 -17.97
N ALA A 152 -6.69 -14.37 -18.09
CA ALA A 152 -5.84 -14.09 -19.25
C ALA A 152 -6.41 -14.68 -20.56
N SER A 153 -7.13 -15.79 -20.51
CA SER A 153 -7.71 -16.44 -21.70
C SER A 153 -9.01 -15.81 -22.18
N ALA A 154 -9.66 -14.97 -21.37
CA ALA A 154 -10.93 -14.34 -21.73
C ALA A 154 -10.72 -13.21 -22.74
N GLY A 155 -11.41 -13.24 -23.89
CA GLY A 155 -11.40 -12.15 -24.88
C GLY A 155 -11.84 -10.79 -24.30
N SER A 156 -12.63 -10.80 -23.22
CA SER A 156 -13.05 -9.61 -22.47
C SER A 156 -11.91 -8.92 -21.70
N ALA A 157 -10.80 -9.61 -21.43
CA ALA A 157 -9.66 -9.04 -20.70
C ALA A 157 -8.96 -7.93 -21.51
N GLU A 158 -8.89 -8.07 -22.84
CA GLU A 158 -8.34 -7.02 -23.70
C GLU A 158 -9.21 -5.76 -23.69
N MET A 159 -10.54 -5.92 -23.64
CA MET A 159 -11.48 -4.80 -23.56
C MET A 159 -11.43 -4.06 -22.23
N VAL A 160 -11.32 -4.80 -21.10
CA VAL A 160 -11.39 -4.21 -19.75
C VAL A 160 -10.03 -3.75 -19.24
N LEU A 161 -8.97 -4.55 -19.47
CA LEU A 161 -7.64 -4.29 -18.93
C LEU A 161 -6.69 -3.67 -19.96
N GLY A 162 -7.04 -3.71 -21.26
CA GLY A 162 -6.24 -3.11 -22.33
C GLY A 162 -5.00 -3.91 -22.72
N LEU A 163 -4.93 -5.20 -22.37
CA LEU A 163 -3.81 -6.08 -22.67
C LEU A 163 -4.29 -7.42 -23.23
N SER A 164 -3.51 -7.98 -24.16
CA SER A 164 -3.72 -9.35 -24.65
C SER A 164 -3.40 -10.38 -23.56
N GLY A 165 -4.08 -11.53 -23.63
CA GLY A 165 -3.96 -12.60 -22.63
C GLY A 165 -2.54 -13.00 -22.23
N PRO A 166 -1.63 -13.29 -23.17
CA PRO A 166 -0.26 -13.70 -22.84
C PRO A 166 0.52 -12.63 -22.08
N ARG A 167 0.40 -11.36 -22.51
CA ARG A 167 1.06 -10.23 -21.84
C ARG A 167 0.46 -9.96 -20.47
N LEU A 168 -0.86 -10.07 -20.35
CA LEU A 168 -1.54 -9.92 -19.06
C LEU A 168 -1.08 -10.99 -18.07
N SER A 169 -0.99 -12.26 -18.49
CA SER A 169 -0.49 -13.35 -17.64
C SER A 169 0.94 -13.11 -17.17
N GLU A 170 1.83 -12.64 -18.06
CA GLU A 170 3.20 -12.27 -17.71
C GLU A 170 3.23 -11.15 -16.67
N CYS A 171 2.48 -10.07 -16.89
CA CYS A 171 2.36 -8.96 -15.95
C CYS A 171 1.83 -9.41 -14.60
N LEU A 172 0.77 -10.21 -14.55
CA LEU A 172 0.18 -10.66 -13.29
C LEU A 172 1.12 -11.58 -12.51
N THR A 173 1.83 -12.47 -13.20
CA THR A 173 2.87 -13.31 -12.57
C THR A 173 4.00 -12.46 -12.00
N ALA A 174 4.44 -11.43 -12.74
CA ALA A 174 5.43 -10.48 -12.26
C ALA A 174 4.94 -9.67 -11.06
N LEU A 175 3.66 -9.26 -11.06
CA LEU A 175 3.03 -8.55 -9.94
C LEU A 175 3.05 -9.40 -8.66
N SER A 176 2.54 -10.63 -8.72
CA SER A 176 2.51 -11.53 -7.56
C SER A 176 3.91 -11.79 -7.02
N LYS A 177 4.89 -12.02 -7.91
CA LYS A 177 6.30 -12.20 -7.50
C LYS A 177 6.86 -10.96 -6.81
N ALA A 178 6.61 -9.76 -7.34
CA ALA A 178 7.05 -8.51 -6.75
C ALA A 178 6.41 -8.28 -5.35
N GLN A 179 5.10 -8.49 -5.24
CA GLN A 179 4.38 -8.39 -3.97
C GLN A 179 4.91 -9.36 -2.92
N ARG A 180 5.16 -10.62 -3.32
CA ARG A 180 5.74 -11.64 -2.44
C ARG A 180 7.14 -11.24 -1.95
N ARG A 181 8.01 -10.73 -2.82
CA ARG A 181 9.34 -10.23 -2.43
C ARG A 181 9.25 -9.10 -1.41
N VAL A 182 8.32 -8.16 -1.59
CA VAL A 182 8.09 -7.07 -0.63
C VAL A 182 7.61 -7.62 0.72
N ALA A 183 6.63 -8.51 0.70
CA ALA A 183 6.06 -9.12 1.91
C ALA A 183 7.11 -9.92 2.69
N GLU A 184 7.91 -10.75 2.01
CA GLU A 184 8.98 -11.54 2.62
C GLU A 184 10.07 -10.66 3.24
N ALA A 185 10.49 -9.60 2.53
CA ALA A 185 11.48 -8.66 3.05
C ALA A 185 10.97 -7.91 4.28
N ARG A 186 9.70 -7.49 4.26
CA ARG A 186 9.05 -6.82 5.39
C ARG A 186 8.92 -7.76 6.60
N ALA A 187 8.45 -8.99 6.37
CA ALA A 187 8.32 -10.00 7.42
C ALA A 187 9.68 -10.32 8.06
N ARG A 188 10.75 -10.41 7.25
CA ARG A 188 12.11 -10.58 7.75
C ARG A 188 12.53 -9.42 8.64
N MET A 189 12.28 -8.18 8.21
CA MET A 189 12.61 -6.98 8.99
C MET A 189 11.85 -6.93 10.32
N ILE A 190 10.56 -7.29 10.34
CA ILE A 190 9.76 -7.37 11.57
C ILE A 190 10.33 -8.45 12.51
N ARG A 191 10.51 -9.68 12.01
CA ARG A 191 11.01 -10.82 12.81
C ARG A 191 12.36 -10.53 13.47
N SER A 192 13.27 -9.88 12.74
CA SER A 192 14.58 -9.49 13.26
C SER A 192 14.52 -8.50 14.43
N ASN A 193 13.40 -7.78 14.61
CA ASN A 193 13.24 -6.73 15.61
C ASN A 193 12.24 -7.07 16.73
N LEU A 194 11.70 -8.29 16.78
CA LEU A 194 10.75 -8.69 17.84
C LEU A 194 11.34 -8.58 19.26
N ARG A 195 12.65 -8.81 19.41
CA ARG A 195 13.35 -8.63 20.70
C ARG A 195 13.30 -7.18 21.20
N LEU A 196 13.34 -6.21 20.30
CA LEU A 196 13.22 -4.79 20.64
C LEU A 196 11.83 -4.51 21.23
N VAL A 197 10.78 -5.04 20.61
CA VAL A 197 9.40 -4.89 21.09
C VAL A 197 9.25 -5.42 22.50
N VAL A 198 9.69 -6.66 22.75
CA VAL A 198 9.67 -7.26 24.09
C VAL A 198 10.43 -6.41 25.11
N SER A 199 11.60 -5.89 24.74
CA SER A 199 12.41 -5.05 25.63
C SER A 199 11.70 -3.74 26.03
N ILE A 200 10.93 -3.15 25.11
CA ILE A 200 10.16 -1.91 25.37
C ILE A 200 8.91 -2.24 26.18
N ALA A 201 8.14 -3.26 25.78
CA ALA A 201 6.88 -3.66 26.42
C ALA A 201 7.05 -3.99 27.92
N LYS A 202 8.19 -4.55 28.31
CA LYS A 202 8.52 -4.83 29.72
C LYS A 202 8.45 -3.61 30.64
N HIS A 203 8.66 -2.39 30.12
CA HIS A 203 8.57 -1.16 30.90
C HIS A 203 7.13 -0.71 31.21
N TYR A 204 6.14 -1.36 30.59
CA TYR A 204 4.72 -1.02 30.70
C TYR A 204 3.89 -2.07 31.44
N ILE A 205 4.55 -3.07 32.04
CA ILE A 205 3.91 -4.10 32.87
C ILE A 205 3.22 -3.44 34.08
N ASN A 206 2.16 -4.08 34.59
CA ASN A 206 1.35 -3.65 35.73
C ASN A 206 0.58 -2.32 35.52
N ARG A 207 0.34 -1.93 34.26
CA ARG A 207 -0.46 -0.74 33.90
C ARG A 207 -1.88 -1.06 33.41
N GLY A 208 -2.43 -2.21 33.80
CA GLY A 208 -3.80 -2.61 33.45
C GLY A 208 -3.93 -3.41 32.14
N MET A 209 -2.82 -3.80 31.50
CA MET A 209 -2.81 -4.67 30.31
C MET A 209 -1.74 -5.78 30.48
N PRO A 210 -2.04 -7.04 30.15
CA PRO A 210 -1.07 -8.14 30.28
C PRO A 210 0.08 -7.99 29.28
N LEU A 211 1.23 -8.61 29.59
CA LEU A 211 2.45 -8.46 28.79
C LEU A 211 2.29 -8.93 27.34
N LEU A 212 1.50 -9.99 27.10
CA LEU A 212 1.27 -10.48 25.73
C LEU A 212 0.54 -9.42 24.89
N ASP A 213 -0.48 -8.77 25.43
CA ASP A 213 -1.22 -7.71 24.74
C ASP A 213 -0.33 -6.49 24.51
N LEU A 214 0.50 -6.08 25.49
CA LEU A 214 1.50 -5.03 25.31
C LEU A 214 2.50 -5.35 24.19
N ILE A 215 2.89 -6.62 24.05
CA ILE A 215 3.77 -7.07 22.97
C ILE A 215 3.04 -7.01 21.63
N GLN A 216 1.76 -7.39 21.57
CA GLN A 216 0.96 -7.33 20.34
C GLN A 216 0.79 -5.88 19.87
N GLU A 217 0.45 -4.98 20.78
CA GLU A 217 0.37 -3.54 20.50
C GLU A 217 1.73 -2.96 20.09
N GLY A 218 2.79 -3.39 20.76
CA GLY A 218 4.15 -3.02 20.36
C GLY A 218 4.54 -3.56 18.98
N ASN A 219 4.11 -4.77 18.61
CA ASN A 219 4.33 -5.35 17.28
C ASN A 219 3.57 -4.56 16.22
N ILE A 220 2.36 -4.09 16.51
CA ILE A 220 1.61 -3.16 15.64
C ILE A 220 2.43 -1.88 15.42
N GLY A 221 2.95 -1.27 16.49
CA GLY A 221 3.87 -0.13 16.38
C GLY A 221 5.14 -0.42 15.56
N LEU A 222 5.77 -1.59 15.72
CA LEU A 222 6.92 -2.00 14.92
C LEU A 222 6.56 -2.15 13.44
N MET A 223 5.41 -2.74 13.13
CA MET A 223 4.94 -2.88 11.75
C MET A 223 4.72 -1.54 11.07
N LYS A 224 4.28 -0.50 11.82
CA LYS A 224 4.18 0.89 11.34
C LYS A 224 5.55 1.48 11.06
N ALA A 225 6.49 1.32 11.99
CA ALA A 225 7.86 1.78 11.81
C ALA A 225 8.50 1.17 10.55
N VAL A 226 8.32 -0.12 10.31
CA VAL A 226 8.86 -0.78 9.10
C VAL A 226 8.26 -0.20 7.81
N SER A 227 6.97 0.16 7.81
CA SER A 227 6.32 0.75 6.62
C SER A 227 6.86 2.14 6.27
N ARG A 228 7.24 2.94 7.26
CA ARG A 228 7.57 4.36 7.11
C ARG A 228 9.06 4.66 7.22
N PHE A 229 9.88 3.67 7.54
CA PHE A 229 11.31 3.87 7.70
C PHE A 229 12.00 4.10 6.35
N ASP A 230 12.64 5.25 6.22
CA ASP A 230 13.57 5.55 5.13
C ASP A 230 15.02 5.55 5.66
N TRP A 231 15.84 4.68 5.07
CA TRP A 231 17.24 4.51 5.43
C TRP A 231 18.14 5.66 4.94
N ARG A 232 17.68 6.46 3.97
CA ARG A 232 18.42 7.60 3.41
C ARG A 232 18.68 8.71 4.42
N PHE A 233 17.83 8.84 5.43
CA PHE A 233 18.03 9.81 6.51
C PHE A 233 19.19 9.44 7.45
N GLY A 234 19.79 8.26 7.30
CA GLY A 234 20.98 7.86 8.07
C GLY A 234 20.73 7.53 9.55
N HIS A 235 19.47 7.53 10.00
CA HIS A 235 19.12 7.16 11.36
C HIS A 235 19.06 5.64 11.54
N LYS A 236 19.48 5.16 12.72
CA LYS A 236 19.35 3.74 13.08
C LYS A 236 17.87 3.36 13.19
N PHE A 237 17.49 2.24 12.57
CA PHE A 237 16.11 1.75 12.59
C PHE A 237 15.57 1.55 14.02
N SER A 238 16.37 0.99 14.94
CA SER A 238 15.95 0.74 16.32
C SER A 238 15.51 2.01 17.05
N THR A 239 16.19 3.13 16.79
CA THR A 239 15.86 4.43 17.39
C THR A 239 14.50 4.92 16.87
N TYR A 240 14.30 4.85 15.56
CA TYR A 240 13.04 5.23 14.92
C TYR A 240 11.87 4.33 15.40
N ALA A 241 12.07 3.01 15.39
CA ALA A 241 11.05 2.04 15.77
C ALA A 241 10.63 2.17 17.23
N THR A 242 11.55 2.57 18.13
CA THR A 242 11.25 2.74 19.56
C THR A 242 10.11 3.74 19.78
N TRP A 243 10.06 4.84 19.03
CA TRP A 243 8.98 5.82 19.15
C TRP A 243 7.62 5.22 18.78
N TRP A 244 7.55 4.54 17.63
CA TRP A 244 6.31 3.91 17.16
C TRP A 244 5.82 2.79 18.08
N ILE A 245 6.72 1.97 18.61
CA ILE A 245 6.40 0.90 19.56
C ILE A 245 5.80 1.51 20.84
N ARG A 246 6.45 2.54 21.41
CA ARG A 246 5.96 3.23 22.61
C ARG A 246 4.61 3.90 22.38
N GLN A 247 4.44 4.56 21.23
CA GLN A 247 3.19 5.24 20.88
C GLN A 247 2.02 4.26 20.82
N SER A 248 2.21 3.13 20.14
CA SER A 248 1.16 2.10 20.01
C SER A 248 0.76 1.53 21.37
N ILE A 249 1.75 1.14 22.19
CA ILE A 249 1.50 0.63 23.54
C ILE A 249 0.77 1.66 24.42
N THR A 250 1.22 2.92 24.39
CA THR A 250 0.64 3.98 25.24
C THR A 250 -0.80 4.29 24.82
N ARG A 251 -1.08 4.31 23.52
CA ARG A 251 -2.44 4.48 22.99
C ARG A 251 -3.33 3.32 23.40
N ALA A 252 -2.88 2.08 23.23
CA ALA A 252 -3.67 0.91 23.60
C ALA A 252 -3.97 0.85 25.10
N LEU A 253 -3.03 1.26 25.95
CA LEU A 253 -3.25 1.43 27.39
C LEU A 253 -4.34 2.47 27.68
N ALA A 254 -4.32 3.62 27.01
CA ALA A 254 -5.38 4.62 27.19
C ALA A 254 -6.76 4.10 26.76
N GLU A 255 -6.81 3.32 25.67
CA GLU A 255 -8.07 2.76 25.13
C GLU A 255 -8.62 1.59 25.96
N HIS A 256 -7.75 0.75 26.56
CA HIS A 256 -8.14 -0.51 27.21
C HIS A 256 -8.01 -0.52 28.75
N SER A 257 -7.39 0.48 29.37
CA SER A 257 -7.18 0.50 30.83
C SER A 257 -8.45 0.79 31.66
N SER A 258 -9.52 1.25 31.02
CA SER A 258 -10.77 1.60 31.69
C SER A 258 -11.93 0.77 31.14
N THR A 259 -12.70 0.12 32.02
CA THR A 259 -13.93 -0.62 31.66
C THR A 259 -14.95 0.27 30.94
N ILE A 260 -14.88 1.58 31.18
CA ILE A 260 -15.66 2.59 30.50
C ILE A 260 -14.70 3.44 29.67
N ARG A 261 -14.93 3.48 28.35
CA ARG A 261 -14.17 4.29 27.40
C ARG A 261 -14.44 5.78 27.67
N VAL A 262 -13.43 6.52 28.10
CA VAL A 262 -13.50 7.98 28.27
C VAL A 262 -12.80 8.64 27.08
N PRO A 263 -13.45 9.58 26.36
CA PRO A 263 -12.86 10.32 25.25
C PRO A 263 -11.67 11.21 25.64
#